data_AF-A0A515A2Y9-F1
#
_entry.id   AF-A0A515A2Y9-F1
#
_cell.length_a   1.000
_cell.length_b   1.000
_cell.length_c   1.000
_cell.angle_alpha   90.00
_cell.angle_beta   90.00
_cell.angle_gamma   90.00
#
_symmetry.space_group_name_H-M   'P 1'
#
loop_
_entity.id
_entity.type
_entity.pdbx_description
1 polymer ?
#
loop_
_entity_poly.entity_id
_entity_poly.type
_entity_poly.pdbx_seq_one_letter_code
_entity_poly.pdbx_strand_id
1 'polypeptide(L)'
;MEDILQNLGSNPWTIITSNFYTAVFAGLILWIGYKLGKDDGSYILNWLISLLGVLIGWIIGILATPYDSLESQKFLTIGQSISVFLSGYVISKLDRFFEASLYQDGNPKKESWIRLGLFTVSFLLTLIIVFVNRSYFDYDAKSKKIESKVKKLEAQVKGKQKSLDSLAKSNK
;
A
#
# COMPACT_ATOMS: atom_id res chain seq x y z
N MET A 1 20.44 8.04 -15.96
CA MET A 1 19.04 8.38 -15.58
C MET A 1 18.05 7.39 -16.21
N GLU A 2 18.31 6.92 -17.43
CA GLU A 2 17.50 5.90 -18.13
C GLU A 2 17.46 4.53 -17.44
N ASP A 3 18.57 4.07 -16.84
CA ASP A 3 18.60 2.77 -16.12
C ASP A 3 17.71 2.74 -14.87
N ILE A 4 17.57 3.87 -14.18
CA ILE A 4 16.70 4.00 -13.00
C ILE A 4 15.23 3.96 -13.43
N LEU A 5 14.90 4.57 -14.57
CA LEU A 5 13.54 4.59 -15.12
C LEU A 5 13.12 3.21 -15.67
N GLN A 6 14.05 2.43 -16.21
CA GLN A 6 13.77 1.06 -16.68
C GLN A 6 13.40 0.09 -15.54
N ASN A 7 13.92 0.32 -14.33
CA ASN A 7 13.68 -0.55 -13.17
C ASN A 7 12.40 -0.19 -12.38
N LEU A 8 11.74 0.92 -12.72
CA LEU A 8 10.55 1.45 -12.01
C LEU A 8 9.20 1.01 -12.64
N GLY A 9 9.20 0.04 -13.56
CA GLY A 9 7.96 -0.47 -14.19
C GLY A 9 7.41 0.45 -15.30
N SER A 10 6.24 0.14 -15.88
CA SER A 10 5.65 0.89 -17.01
C SER A 10 5.21 2.32 -16.70
N ASN A 11 5.05 2.68 -15.41
CA ASN A 11 4.65 4.03 -14.98
C ASN A 11 5.63 4.60 -13.95
N PRO A 12 6.90 4.84 -14.33
CA PRO A 12 7.93 5.32 -13.39
C PRO A 12 7.56 6.68 -12.79
N TRP A 13 6.78 7.47 -13.53
CA TRP A 13 6.37 8.80 -13.08
C TRP A 13 5.39 8.76 -11.90
N THR A 14 4.50 7.77 -11.85
CA THR A 14 3.55 7.63 -10.74
C THR A 14 4.28 7.25 -9.44
N ILE A 15 5.30 6.40 -9.52
CA ILE A 15 6.09 5.98 -8.35
C ILE A 15 6.99 7.11 -7.85
N ILE A 16 7.59 7.88 -8.75
CA ILE A 16 8.43 9.02 -8.35
C ILE A 16 7.56 10.11 -7.71
N THR A 17 6.43 10.46 -8.32
CA THR A 17 5.50 11.46 -7.75
C THR A 17 4.94 11.00 -6.41
N SER A 18 4.50 9.74 -6.28
CA SER A 18 3.97 9.22 -5.02
C SER A 18 5.00 9.27 -3.89
N ASN A 19 6.25 8.82 -4.15
CA ASN A 19 7.32 8.88 -3.17
C ASN A 19 7.69 10.32 -2.80
N PHE A 20 7.68 11.24 -3.75
CA PHE A 20 7.90 12.66 -3.47
C PHE A 20 6.82 13.23 -2.55
N TYR A 21 5.53 12.99 -2.85
CA TYR A 21 4.43 13.41 -1.98
C TYR A 21 4.55 12.78 -0.59
N THR A 22 4.88 11.49 -0.50
CA THR A 22 5.09 10.82 0.78
C THR A 22 6.21 11.48 1.60
N ALA A 23 7.34 11.83 0.97
CA ALA A 23 8.43 12.52 1.66
C ALA A 23 7.99 13.90 2.19
N VAL A 24 7.25 14.66 1.38
CA VAL A 24 6.71 15.98 1.79
C VAL A 24 5.75 15.83 2.96
N PHE A 25 4.77 14.93 2.88
CA PHE A 25 3.79 14.73 3.95
C PHE A 25 4.42 14.12 5.21
N ALA A 26 5.39 13.22 5.08
CA ALA A 26 6.15 12.70 6.22
C ALA A 26 6.93 13.82 6.91
N GLY A 27 7.58 14.71 6.14
CA GLY A 27 8.24 15.89 6.67
C GLY A 27 7.28 16.82 7.40
N LEU A 28 6.07 17.06 6.84
CA LEU A 28 5.03 17.85 7.48
C LEU A 28 4.54 17.22 8.79
N ILE A 29 4.34 15.90 8.85
CA ILE A 29 3.92 15.19 10.07
C ILE A 29 4.99 15.33 11.16
N LEU A 30 6.26 15.13 10.82
CA LEU A 30 7.38 15.30 11.78
C LEU A 30 7.50 16.74 12.26
N TRP A 31 7.34 17.71 11.36
CA TRP A 31 7.38 19.14 11.69
C TRP A 31 6.22 19.54 12.60
N ILE A 32 4.99 19.09 12.31
CA ILE A 32 3.81 19.32 13.14
C ILE A 32 3.97 18.66 14.50
N GLY A 33 4.43 17.40 14.55
CA GLY A 33 4.67 16.67 15.79
C GLY A 33 5.71 17.34 16.69
N TYR A 34 6.77 17.92 16.09
CA TYR A 34 7.76 18.74 16.80
C TYR A 34 7.14 20.04 17.32
N LYS A 35 6.46 20.81 16.46
CA LYS A 35 5.88 22.11 16.82
C LYS A 35 4.84 21.98 17.94
N LEU A 36 4.04 20.92 17.92
CA LEU A 36 3.00 20.66 18.92
C LEU A 36 3.55 20.13 20.24
N GLY A 37 4.74 19.53 20.26
CA GLY A 37 5.35 18.93 21.45
C GLY A 37 6.58 19.68 21.97
N LYS A 38 6.86 20.87 21.45
CA LYS A 38 8.06 21.66 21.78
C LYS A 38 7.96 22.28 23.18
N ASP A 39 6.79 22.77 23.54
CA ASP A 39 6.59 23.57 24.75
C ASP A 39 6.47 22.70 26.02
N ASP A 40 6.03 21.45 25.86
CA ASP A 40 5.76 20.49 26.93
C ASP A 40 6.74 19.29 26.94
N GLY A 41 7.66 19.22 25.97
CA GLY A 41 8.59 18.08 25.82
C GLY A 41 7.95 16.81 25.25
N SER A 42 6.68 16.86 24.83
CA SER A 42 5.94 15.70 24.32
C SER A 42 6.29 15.32 22.87
N TYR A 43 7.22 16.01 22.21
CA TYR A 43 7.56 15.78 20.80
C TYR A 43 8.02 14.34 20.53
N ILE A 44 8.73 13.71 21.47
CA ILE A 44 9.17 12.31 21.36
C ILE A 44 7.96 11.38 21.29
N LEU A 45 6.95 11.61 22.14
CA LEU A 45 5.73 10.81 22.15
C LEU A 45 4.93 11.00 20.86
N ASN A 46 4.83 12.23 20.35
CA ASN A 46 4.16 12.53 19.09
C ASN A 46 4.83 11.80 17.90
N TRP A 47 6.17 11.76 17.86
CA TRP A 47 6.91 11.01 16.86
C TRP A 47 6.75 9.51 17.00
N LEU A 48 6.76 8.98 18.23
CA LEU A 48 6.55 7.56 18.48
C LEU A 48 5.15 7.11 18.01
N ILE A 49 4.12 7.92 18.29
CA ILE A 49 2.75 7.66 17.84
C ILE A 49 2.64 7.75 16.32
N SER A 50 3.31 8.72 15.70
CA SER A 50 3.38 8.83 14.24
C SER A 50 4.04 7.59 13.63
N LEU A 51 5.14 7.11 14.22
CA LEU A 51 5.86 5.91 13.79
C LEU A 51 5.02 4.65 13.94
N LEU A 52 4.25 4.52 15.02
CA LEU A 52 3.29 3.43 15.19
C LEU A 52 2.25 3.42 14.07
N GLY A 53 1.70 4.59 13.71
CA GLY A 53 0.79 4.71 12.58
C GLY A 53 1.43 4.24 11.27
N VAL A 54 2.68 4.65 11.01
CA VAL A 54 3.45 4.19 9.83
C VAL A 54 3.58 2.66 9.81
N LEU A 55 4.04 2.06 10.91
CA LEU A 55 4.25 0.60 10.98
C LEU A 55 2.95 -0.18 10.76
N ILE A 56 1.85 0.24 11.39
CA ILE A 56 0.56 -0.42 11.24
C ILE A 56 0.01 -0.20 9.82
N GLY A 57 0.15 1.01 9.28
CA GLY A 57 -0.27 1.33 7.90
C GLY A 57 0.48 0.51 6.87
N TRP A 58 1.77 0.28 7.11
CA TRP A 58 2.59 -0.57 6.27
C TRP A 58 2.12 -2.02 6.28
N ILE A 59 1.90 -2.59 7.47
CA ILE A 59 1.41 -3.97 7.62
C ILE A 59 0.05 -4.14 6.93
N ILE A 60 -0.90 -3.23 7.19
CA ILE A 60 -2.23 -3.31 6.58
C ILE A 60 -2.15 -3.10 5.07
N GLY A 61 -1.31 -2.20 4.58
CA GLY A 61 -1.10 -1.99 3.14
C GLY A 61 -0.56 -3.23 2.44
N ILE A 62 0.39 -3.93 3.08
CA ILE A 62 0.90 -5.22 2.59
C ILE A 62 -0.22 -6.24 2.50
N LEU A 63 -1.03 -6.38 3.56
CA LEU A 63 -2.12 -7.36 3.62
C LEU A 63 -3.24 -7.05 2.62
N ALA A 64 -3.51 -5.77 2.36
CA ALA A 64 -4.52 -5.32 1.41
C ALA A 64 -4.12 -5.54 -0.06
N THR A 65 -2.82 -5.66 -0.35
CA THR A 65 -2.28 -5.85 -1.71
C THR A 65 -1.36 -7.08 -1.80
N PRO A 66 -1.94 -8.30 -1.79
CA PRO A 66 -1.18 -9.53 -2.01
C PRO A 66 -0.64 -9.61 -3.44
N TYR A 67 0.57 -10.17 -3.62
CA TYR A 67 1.18 -10.31 -4.94
C TYR A 67 0.67 -11.53 -5.71
N ASP A 68 0.17 -12.56 -5.01
CA ASP A 68 -0.32 -13.79 -5.63
C ASP A 68 -1.75 -14.16 -5.18
N SER A 69 -2.47 -14.79 -6.09
CA SER A 69 -3.77 -15.43 -5.87
C SER A 69 -3.78 -16.44 -4.71
N LEU A 70 -2.67 -17.18 -4.52
CA LEU A 70 -2.47 -18.10 -3.39
C LEU A 70 -2.27 -17.35 -2.06
N GLU A 71 -1.58 -16.21 -2.11
CA GLU A 71 -1.33 -15.36 -0.95
C GLU A 71 -2.63 -14.68 -0.48
N SER A 72 -3.43 -14.20 -1.44
CA SER A 72 -4.75 -13.62 -1.21
C SER A 72 -5.70 -14.58 -0.47
N GLN A 73 -5.75 -15.85 -0.86
CA GLN A 73 -6.58 -16.84 -0.16
C GLN A 73 -6.14 -17.06 1.29
N LYS A 74 -4.84 -17.12 1.57
CA LYS A 74 -4.33 -17.26 2.94
C LYS A 74 -4.66 -16.05 3.80
N PHE A 75 -4.55 -14.83 3.25
CA PHE A 75 -4.91 -13.62 3.97
C PHE A 75 -6.41 -13.47 4.19
N LEU A 76 -7.26 -13.92 3.25
CA LEU A 76 -8.70 -13.94 3.46
C LEU A 76 -9.09 -14.86 4.63
N THR A 77 -8.49 -16.06 4.71
CA THR A 77 -8.76 -17.00 5.80
C THR A 77 -8.33 -16.45 7.18
N ILE A 78 -7.15 -15.82 7.25
CA ILE A 78 -6.67 -15.17 8.46
C ILE A 78 -7.55 -13.96 8.81
N GLY A 79 -7.89 -13.14 7.81
CA GLY A 79 -8.71 -11.94 7.97
C GLY A 79 -10.12 -12.24 8.46
N GLN A 80 -10.75 -13.31 7.98
CA GLN A 80 -12.06 -13.78 8.47
C GLN A 80 -12.00 -14.18 9.94
N SER A 81 -10.96 -14.90 10.34
CA SER A 81 -10.77 -15.35 11.73
C SER A 81 -10.53 -14.18 12.69
N ILE A 82 -9.70 -13.21 12.27
CA ILE A 82 -9.45 -11.98 13.01
C ILE A 82 -10.72 -11.13 13.10
N SER A 83 -11.48 -10.99 12.02
CA SER A 83 -12.69 -10.16 11.98
C SER A 83 -13.77 -10.65 12.93
N VAL A 84 -13.97 -11.97 13.01
CA VAL A 84 -14.92 -12.58 13.96
C VAL A 84 -14.48 -12.31 15.40
N PHE A 85 -13.19 -12.48 15.71
CA PHE A 85 -12.64 -12.16 17.04
C PHE A 85 -12.73 -10.68 17.39
N LEU A 86 -12.53 -9.78 16.41
CA LEU A 86 -12.61 -8.34 16.63
C LEU A 86 -14.05 -7.86 16.83
N SER A 87 -15.03 -8.48 16.17
CA SER A 87 -16.40 -7.97 16.00
C SER A 87 -17.21 -7.75 17.28
N GLY A 88 -16.86 -8.41 18.41
CA GLY A 88 -17.63 -8.32 19.65
C GLY A 88 -16.84 -7.82 20.85
N TYR A 89 -15.84 -8.61 21.26
CA TYR A 89 -15.12 -8.35 22.51
C TYR A 89 -14.08 -7.23 22.37
N VAL A 90 -13.32 -7.23 21.28
CA VAL A 90 -12.24 -6.26 21.07
C VAL A 90 -12.81 -4.88 20.81
N ILE A 91 -13.85 -4.75 19.97
CA ILE A 91 -14.52 -3.46 19.73
C ILE A 91 -15.05 -2.86 21.04
N SER A 92 -15.71 -3.65 21.88
CA SER A 92 -16.23 -3.17 23.17
C SER A 92 -15.15 -2.71 24.14
N LYS A 93 -13.96 -3.35 24.10
CA LYS A 93 -12.80 -2.92 24.89
C LYS A 93 -12.11 -1.70 24.30
N LEU A 94 -12.01 -1.62 22.98
CA LEU A 94 -11.44 -0.47 22.29
C LEU A 94 -12.27 0.78 22.54
N ASP A 95 -13.60 0.67 22.52
CA ASP A 95 -14.50 1.79 22.80
C ASP A 95 -14.24 2.38 24.19
N ARG A 96 -14.23 1.53 25.23
CA ARG A 96 -13.89 1.96 26.61
C ARG A 96 -12.46 2.50 26.72
N PHE A 97 -11.51 1.94 25.98
CA PHE A 97 -10.13 2.42 25.97
C PHE A 97 -10.02 3.80 25.31
N PHE A 98 -10.73 4.03 24.20
CA PHE A 98 -10.81 5.33 23.55
C PHE A 98 -11.51 6.35 24.42
N GLU A 99 -12.61 5.99 25.09
CA GLU A 99 -13.30 6.87 26.02
C GLU A 99 -12.38 7.30 27.17
N ALA A 100 -11.70 6.35 27.83
CA ALA A 100 -10.76 6.65 28.91
C ALA A 100 -9.51 7.43 28.46
N SER A 101 -9.05 7.22 27.23
CA SER A 101 -7.82 7.85 26.71
C SER A 101 -8.07 9.23 26.08
N LEU A 102 -9.19 9.41 25.40
CA LEU A 102 -9.54 10.63 24.66
C LEU A 102 -10.30 11.64 25.53
N TYR A 103 -10.95 11.21 26.62
CA TYR A 103 -11.75 12.08 27.48
C TYR A 103 -11.18 12.15 28.90
N GLN A 104 -11.38 13.29 29.57
CA GLN A 104 -11.23 13.48 31.01
C GLN A 104 -12.53 14.03 31.54
N ASP A 105 -13.17 13.34 32.49
CA ASP A 105 -14.40 13.81 33.13
C ASP A 105 -15.49 14.22 32.12
N GLY A 106 -15.62 13.47 31.01
CA GLY A 106 -16.56 13.74 29.92
C GLY A 106 -16.11 14.80 28.91
N ASN A 107 -14.98 15.47 29.13
CA ASN A 107 -14.44 16.50 28.22
C ASN A 107 -13.31 15.96 27.33
N PRO A 108 -13.26 16.31 26.03
CA PRO A 108 -12.21 15.86 25.14
C PRO A 108 -10.84 16.45 25.50
N LYS A 109 -9.84 15.59 25.72
CA LYS A 109 -8.44 15.98 25.95
C LYS A 109 -7.81 16.40 24.63
N LYS A 110 -7.55 17.70 24.44
CA LYS A 110 -6.96 18.25 23.21
C LYS A 110 -5.70 17.48 22.77
N GLU A 111 -4.79 17.17 23.71
CA GLU A 111 -3.57 16.42 23.42
C GLU A 111 -3.82 15.00 22.89
N SER A 112 -4.75 14.27 23.51
CA SER A 112 -5.07 12.90 23.09
C SER A 112 -5.68 12.88 21.68
N TRP A 113 -6.51 13.86 21.35
CA TRP A 113 -7.09 14.02 20.01
C TRP A 113 -6.05 14.40 18.96
N ILE A 114 -5.11 15.28 19.30
CA ILE A 114 -3.98 15.62 18.44
C ILE A 114 -3.14 14.37 18.14
N ARG A 115 -2.83 13.58 19.17
CA ARG A 115 -2.05 12.34 19.04
C ARG A 115 -2.78 11.30 18.19
N LEU A 116 -4.10 11.16 18.37
CA LEU A 116 -4.93 10.31 17.52
C LEU A 116 -4.90 10.79 16.06
N GLY A 117 -5.01 12.10 15.84
CA GLY A 117 -4.90 12.68 14.49
C GLY A 117 -3.54 12.40 13.84
N LEU A 118 -2.43 12.56 14.57
CA LEU A 118 -1.09 12.24 14.08
C LEU A 118 -0.97 10.76 13.70
N PHE A 119 -1.47 9.87 14.56
CA PHE A 119 -1.52 8.44 14.28
C PHE A 119 -2.33 8.13 13.00
N THR A 120 -3.54 8.67 12.89
CA THR A 120 -4.44 8.39 11.77
C THR A 120 -3.86 8.90 10.46
N VAL A 121 -3.28 10.10 10.44
CA VAL A 121 -2.69 10.67 9.22
C VAL A 121 -1.45 9.89 8.79
N SER A 122 -0.55 9.53 9.71
CA SER A 122 0.64 8.75 9.36
C SER A 122 0.30 7.33 8.91
N PHE A 123 -0.71 6.71 9.55
CA PHE A 123 -1.29 5.44 9.16
C PHE A 123 -1.84 5.47 7.74
N LEU A 124 -2.74 6.40 7.43
CA LEU A 124 -3.37 6.51 6.11
C LEU A 124 -2.35 6.84 5.03
N LEU A 125 -1.40 7.73 5.30
CA LEU A 125 -0.32 8.06 4.37
C LEU A 125 0.46 6.80 3.96
N THR A 126 0.83 5.98 4.96
CA THR A 126 1.62 4.77 4.74
C THR A 126 0.81 3.68 4.04
N LEU A 127 -0.47 3.56 4.41
CA LEU A 127 -1.40 2.64 3.77
C LEU A 127 -1.53 2.94 2.27
N ILE A 128 -1.74 4.21 1.91
CA ILE A 128 -1.90 4.64 0.52
C ILE A 128 -0.62 4.41 -0.28
N ILE A 129 0.56 4.76 0.25
CA ILE A 129 1.81 4.60 -0.51
C ILE A 129 2.16 3.13 -0.75
N VAL A 130 1.97 2.27 0.26
CA VAL A 130 2.20 0.83 0.10
C VAL A 130 1.20 0.25 -0.90
N PHE A 131 -0.07 0.64 -0.81
CA PHE A 131 -1.10 0.23 -1.75
C PHE A 131 -0.78 0.64 -3.20
N VAL A 132 -0.45 1.92 -3.41
CA VAL A 132 -0.12 2.48 -4.72
C VAL A 132 1.10 1.76 -5.29
N ASN A 133 2.23 1.75 -4.56
CA ASN A 133 3.45 1.14 -5.06
C ASN A 133 3.21 -0.33 -5.42
N ARG A 134 2.59 -1.12 -4.54
CA ARG A 134 2.35 -2.55 -4.80
C ARG A 134 1.37 -2.81 -5.94
N SER A 135 0.28 -2.05 -6.01
CA SER A 135 -0.73 -2.22 -7.05
C SER A 135 -0.14 -1.98 -8.43
N TYR A 136 0.64 -0.91 -8.61
CA TYR A 136 1.27 -0.61 -9.91
C TYR A 136 2.33 -1.64 -10.32
N PHE A 137 3.10 -2.20 -9.38
CA PHE A 137 4.05 -3.27 -9.69
C PHE A 137 3.37 -4.56 -10.17
N ASP A 138 2.22 -4.94 -9.60
CA ASP A 138 1.50 -6.16 -10.02
C ASP A 138 0.85 -6.02 -11.41
N TYR A 139 0.25 -4.85 -11.69
CA TYR A 139 -0.30 -4.57 -13.03
C TYR A 139 0.77 -4.63 -14.13
N ASP A 140 1.98 -4.11 -13.87
CA ASP A 140 3.09 -4.14 -14.83
C ASP A 140 3.56 -5.57 -15.14
N ALA A 141 3.70 -6.40 -14.10
CA ALA A 141 4.12 -7.80 -14.24
C ALA A 141 3.12 -8.63 -15.07
N LYS A 142 1.81 -8.42 -14.84
CA LYS A 142 0.75 -9.07 -15.62
C LYS A 142 0.75 -8.63 -17.07
N SER A 143 0.89 -7.32 -17.33
CA SER A 143 0.94 -6.78 -18.70
C SER A 143 2.11 -7.36 -19.50
N LYS A 144 3.34 -7.30 -18.96
CA LYS A 144 4.54 -7.85 -19.63
C LYS A 144 4.41 -9.35 -19.93
N LYS A 145 3.82 -10.12 -19.02
CA LYS A 145 3.55 -11.55 -19.23
C LYS A 145 2.59 -11.77 -20.40
N ILE A 146 1.52 -10.98 -20.51
CA ILE A 146 0.56 -11.05 -21.62
C ILE A 146 1.24 -10.68 -22.94
N GLU A 147 1.99 -9.58 -23.00
CA GLU A 147 2.72 -9.18 -24.21
C GLU A 147 3.68 -10.25 -24.70
N SER A 148 4.42 -10.89 -23.79
CA SER A 148 5.33 -11.99 -24.14
C SER A 148 4.59 -13.20 -24.74
N LYS A 149 3.38 -13.51 -24.23
CA LYS A 149 2.55 -14.59 -24.76
C LYS A 149 1.98 -14.24 -26.13
N VAL A 150 1.51 -13.00 -26.33
CA VAL A 150 1.02 -12.52 -27.62
C VAL A 150 2.13 -12.58 -28.67
N LYS A 151 3.34 -12.09 -28.37
CA LYS A 151 4.49 -12.19 -29.29
C LYS A 151 4.83 -13.62 -29.67
N LYS A 152 4.79 -14.57 -28.72
CA LYS A 152 5.01 -16.00 -28.99
C LYS A 152 3.93 -16.57 -29.91
N LEU A 153 2.66 -16.21 -29.69
CA LEU A 153 1.54 -16.66 -30.53
C LEU A 153 1.64 -16.07 -31.94
N GLU A 154 1.97 -14.79 -32.09
CA GLU A 154 2.18 -14.16 -33.39
C GLU A 154 3.31 -14.83 -34.18
N ALA A 155 4.42 -15.17 -33.52
CA ALA A 155 5.51 -15.90 -34.14
C ALA A 155 5.09 -17.31 -34.61
N GLN A 156 4.29 -18.02 -33.81
CA GLN A 156 3.75 -19.33 -34.17
C GLN A 156 2.78 -19.25 -35.36
N VAL A 157 1.89 -18.25 -35.37
CA VAL A 157 0.94 -18.02 -36.47
C VAL A 157 1.67 -17.68 -37.76
N LYS A 158 2.66 -16.77 -37.71
CA LYS A 158 3.49 -16.44 -38.87
C LYS A 158 4.29 -17.65 -39.38
N GLY A 159 4.79 -18.50 -38.49
CA GLY A 159 5.46 -19.75 -38.86
C GLY A 159 4.53 -20.73 -39.57
N LYS A 160 3.32 -20.93 -39.03
CA LYS A 160 2.29 -21.79 -39.66
C LYS A 160 1.85 -21.25 -41.02
N GLN A 161 1.62 -19.95 -41.16
CA GLN A 161 1.23 -19.36 -42.44
C GLN A 161 2.28 -19.61 -43.54
N LYS A 162 3.57 -19.41 -43.22
CA LYS A 162 4.67 -19.71 -44.16
C LYS A 162 4.70 -21.17 -44.59
N SER A 163 4.45 -22.11 -43.67
CA SER A 163 4.38 -23.54 -44.01
C SER A 163 3.22 -23.85 -44.96
N LEU A 164 2.04 -23.25 -44.75
CA LEU A 164 0.88 -23.41 -45.62
C LEU A 164 1.15 -22.84 -47.02
N ASP A 165 1.76 -21.66 -47.11
CA ASP A 165 2.10 -21.03 -48.39
C ASP A 165 3.12 -21.87 -49.19
N SER A 166 4.07 -22.54 -48.52
CA SER A 166 5.02 -23.45 -49.18
C SER A 166 4.36 -24.73 -49.71
N LEU A 167 3.39 -25.27 -48.99
CA LEU A 167 2.63 -26.45 -49.43
C LEU A 167 1.74 -26.09 -50.64
N ALA A 168 1.11 -24.93 -50.64
CA ALA A 168 0.30 -24.45 -51.76
C ALA A 168 1.12 -24.22 -53.05
N LYS A 169 2.39 -23.82 -52.93
CA LYS A 169 3.30 -23.66 -54.08
C LYS A 169 3.86 -24.98 -54.60
N SER A 170 4.06 -25.98 -53.74
CA SER A 170 4.57 -27.30 -54.14
C SER A 170 3.53 -28.15 -54.89
N ASN A 171 2.25 -27.81 -54.80
CA ASN A 171 1.12 -28.56 -55.38
C ASN A 171 0.58 -27.93 -56.67
N LYS A 172 1.25 -26.87 -57.17
CA LYS A 172 1.02 -26.21 -58.45
C LYS A 172 2.19 -26.49 -59.38
#